data_AF-A0A1M6SAJ5-F1
#
_entry.id   AF-A0A1M6SAJ5-F1
#
_cell.length_a   1.000
_cell.length_b   1.000
_cell.length_c   1.000
_cell.angle_alpha   90.00
_cell.angle_beta   90.00
_cell.angle_gamma   90.00
#
_symmetry.space_group_name_H-M   'P 1'
#
loop_
_entity.id
_entity.type
_entity.pdbx_description
1 polymer ?
#
loop_
_entity_poly.entity_id
_entity_poly.type
_entity_poly.pdbx_seq_one_letter_code
_entity_poly.pdbx_strand_id
1 'polypeptide(L)'
;MFTNAQLRKMILPLFFEQMLVLMVGLADTLVVSYVGESAVSGVSLVNQFNTIFIYLFTALASGGAVVISQYIGRKANAAAGEAASQLMLFSAIFSTLIAVLVLIGNEVILRLMFGKVEDSVM
;
A
#
# COMPACT_ATOMS: atom_id res chain seq x y z
N MET A 1 22.79 12.77 17.63
CA MET A 1 22.86 12.62 16.17
C MET A 1 23.32 11.21 15.83
N PHE A 2 22.79 10.58 14.79
CA PHE A 2 23.21 9.24 14.35
C PHE A 2 24.61 9.29 13.74
N THR A 3 25.42 8.26 13.96
CA THR A 3 26.75 8.15 13.34
C THR A 3 26.65 7.63 11.90
N ASN A 4 27.65 7.93 11.06
CA ASN A 4 27.71 7.42 9.68
C ASN A 4 27.66 5.87 9.62
N ALA A 5 28.19 5.19 10.63
CA ALA A 5 28.12 3.73 10.74
C ALA A 5 26.68 3.24 11.00
N GLN A 6 25.90 3.94 11.84
CA GLN A 6 24.50 3.63 12.10
C GLN A 6 23.63 3.86 10.87
N LEU A 7 23.85 4.95 10.14
CA LEU A 7 23.13 5.24 8.90
C LEU A 7 23.40 4.17 7.83
N ARG A 8 24.67 3.79 7.61
CA ARG A 8 25.02 2.71 6.67
C ARG A 8 24.37 1.37 7.04
N LYS A 9 24.29 1.05 8.34
CA LYS A 9 23.67 -0.18 8.83
C LYS A 9 22.15 -0.21 8.59
N MET A 10 21.49 0.94 8.47
CA MET A 10 20.06 1.05 8.13
C MET A 10 19.81 1.16 6.62
N ILE A 11 20.64 1.90 5.90
CA ILE A 11 20.44 2.15 4.46
C ILE A 11 20.63 0.87 3.64
N LEU A 12 21.61 0.03 3.99
CA LEU A 12 21.84 -1.23 3.27
C LEU A 12 20.60 -2.13 3.27
N PRO A 13 20.01 -2.53 4.41
CA PRO A 13 18.81 -3.37 4.40
C PRO A 13 17.62 -2.69 3.72
N LEU A 14 17.42 -1.38 3.94
CA LEU A 14 16.35 -0.62 3.29
C LEU A 14 16.48 -0.62 1.76
N PHE A 15 17.70 -0.48 1.24
CA PHE A 15 17.97 -0.52 -0.19
C PHE A 15 17.59 -1.89 -0.78
N PHE A 16 18.00 -2.98 -0.13
CA PHE A 16 17.66 -4.32 -0.60
C PHE A 16 16.16 -4.60 -0.53
N GLU A 17 15.48 -4.14 0.53
CA GLU A 17 14.02 -4.21 0.64
C GLU A 17 13.34 -3.55 -0.56
N GLN A 18 13.71 -2.30 -0.87
CA GLN A 18 13.13 -1.58 -2.01
C GLN A 18 13.45 -2.23 -3.35
N MET A 19 14.66 -2.76 -3.52
CA MET A 19 15.04 -3.49 -4.73
C MET A 19 14.18 -4.75 -4.92
N LEU A 20 13.93 -5.51 -3.85
CA LEU A 20 13.10 -6.71 -3.87
C LEU A 20 11.64 -6.37 -4.20
N VAL A 21 11.08 -5.32 -3.59
CA VAL A 21 9.71 -4.86 -3.88
C VAL A 21 9.54 -4.54 -5.37
N LEU A 22 10.50 -3.83 -5.97
CA LEU A 22 10.47 -3.53 -7.40
C LEU A 22 10.60 -4.78 -8.27
N MET A 23 11.50 -5.71 -7.91
CA MET A 23 11.63 -6.97 -8.65
C MET A 23 10.35 -7.82 -8.61
N VAL A 24 9.69 -7.91 -7.46
CA VAL A 24 8.41 -8.63 -7.34
C VAL A 24 7.34 -7.97 -8.22
N GLY A 25 7.25 -6.65 -8.24
CA GLY A 25 6.29 -5.93 -9.10
C GLY A 25 6.55 -6.14 -10.60
N LEU A 26 7.82 -6.21 -11.02
CA LEU A 26 8.17 -6.55 -12.40
C LEU A 26 7.80 -7.99 -12.74
N ALA A 27 8.09 -8.93 -11.83
CA ALA A 27 7.74 -10.34 -12.01
C ALA A 27 6.22 -10.53 -12.14
N ASP A 28 5.42 -9.85 -11.32
CA ASP A 28 3.96 -9.86 -11.41
C ASP A 28 3.46 -9.39 -12.78
N THR A 29 3.97 -8.26 -13.25
CA THR A 29 3.62 -7.70 -14.57
C THR A 29 4.02 -8.64 -15.71
N LEU A 30 5.20 -9.27 -15.62
CA LEU A 30 5.68 -10.23 -16.62
C LEU A 30 4.81 -11.49 -16.65
N VAL A 31 4.43 -12.05 -15.50
CA VAL A 31 3.56 -13.23 -15.42
C VAL A 31 2.22 -12.95 -16.08
N VAL A 32 1.62 -11.79 -15.81
CA VAL A 32 0.35 -11.38 -16.42
C VAL A 32 0.50 -11.14 -17.94
N SER A 33 1.66 -10.67 -18.40
CA SER A 33 1.93 -10.47 -19.83
C SER A 33 1.85 -11.74 -20.67
N TYR A 34 2.12 -12.91 -20.07
CA TYR A 34 1.97 -14.19 -20.76
C TYR A 34 0.51 -14.63 -20.97
N VAL A 35 -0.45 -14.02 -20.27
CA VAL A 35 -1.87 -14.41 -20.29
C VAL A 35 -2.65 -13.72 -21.43
N GLY A 36 -2.07 -12.69 -22.05
CA GLY A 36 -2.63 -12.00 -23.22
C GLY A 36 -2.89 -10.50 -23.00
N GLU A 37 -2.94 -9.74 -24.09
CA GLU A 37 -2.95 -8.27 -24.08
C GLU A 37 -4.19 -7.66 -23.37
N SER A 38 -5.35 -8.32 -23.49
CA SER A 38 -6.58 -7.94 -22.79
C SER A 38 -6.46 -8.12 -21.27
N ALA A 39 -5.82 -9.20 -20.82
CA ALA A 39 -5.58 -9.45 -19.40
C ALA A 39 -4.60 -8.43 -18.79
N VAL A 40 -3.54 -8.06 -19.54
CA VAL A 40 -2.58 -7.03 -19.12
C VAL A 40 -3.27 -5.66 -18.95
N SER A 41 -4.16 -5.29 -19.88
CA SER A 41 -4.90 -4.03 -19.78
C SER A 41 -5.84 -4.00 -18.57
N GLY A 42 -6.58 -5.10 -18.33
CA GLY A 42 -7.44 -5.23 -17.15
C GLY A 42 -6.65 -5.18 -15.83
N VAL A 43 -5.51 -5.87 -15.75
CA VAL A 43 -4.67 -5.86 -14.55
C VAL A 43 -4.01 -4.51 -14.31
N SER A 44 -3.52 -3.83 -15.36
CA SER A 44 -2.94 -2.48 -15.24
C SER A 44 -3.94 -1.47 -14.67
N LEU A 45 -5.20 -1.61 -15.09
CA LEU A 45 -6.32 -0.79 -14.65
C LEU A 45 -6.63 -1.00 -13.16
N VAL A 46 -6.72 -2.26 -12.74
CA VAL A 46 -6.87 -2.63 -11.32
C VAL A 46 -5.65 -2.19 -10.50
N ASN A 47 -4.45 -2.28 -11.05
CA ASN A 47 -3.22 -1.88 -10.36
C ASN A 47 -3.14 -0.37 -10.12
N GLN A 48 -3.60 0.45 -11.06
CA GLN A 48 -3.71 1.91 -10.86
C GLN A 48 -4.68 2.24 -9.73
N PHE A 49 -5.83 1.56 -9.69
CA PHE A 49 -6.78 1.70 -8.59
C PHE A 49 -6.18 1.25 -7.25
N ASN A 50 -5.50 0.11 -7.23
CA ASN A 50 -4.81 -0.42 -6.04
C ASN A 50 -3.72 0.55 -5.53
N THR A 51 -2.99 1.20 -6.43
CA THR A 51 -1.92 2.16 -6.10
C THR A 51 -2.45 3.33 -5.25
N ILE A 52 -3.68 3.80 -5.51
CA ILE A 52 -4.31 4.85 -4.71
C ILE A 52 -4.45 4.41 -3.25
N PHE A 53 -4.90 3.19 -3.01
CA PHE A 53 -5.00 2.65 -1.65
C PHE A 53 -3.64 2.43 -1.02
N ILE A 54 -2.65 1.93 -1.76
CA ILE A 54 -1.27 1.81 -1.27
C ILE A 54 -0.78 3.17 -0.76
N TYR A 55 -0.98 4.25 -1.52
CA TYR A 55 -0.58 5.59 -1.08
C TYR A 55 -1.36 6.08 0.14
N LEU A 56 -2.67 5.82 0.19
CA LEU A 56 -3.48 6.19 1.33
C LEU A 56 -3.01 5.45 2.61
N PHE A 57 -2.81 4.13 2.54
CA PHE A 57 -2.30 3.36 3.67
C PHE A 57 -0.86 3.72 4.03
N THR A 58 -0.02 4.05 3.05
CA THR A 58 1.34 4.53 3.30
C THR A 58 1.32 5.87 4.05
N ALA A 59 0.43 6.79 3.68
CA ALA A 59 0.26 8.06 4.38
C ALA A 59 -0.23 7.84 5.82
N LEU A 60 -1.20 6.94 6.02
CA LEU A 60 -1.71 6.56 7.34
C LEU A 60 -0.60 5.92 8.21
N ALA A 61 0.14 4.96 7.67
CA ALA A 61 1.24 4.30 8.34
C ALA A 61 2.37 5.27 8.70
N SER A 62 2.73 6.18 7.79
CA SER A 62 3.75 7.20 8.01
C SER A 62 3.33 8.19 9.11
N GLY A 63 2.09 8.69 9.06
CA GLY A 63 1.54 9.57 10.10
C GLY A 63 1.50 8.89 11.48
N GLY A 64 1.05 7.64 11.52
CA GLY A 64 1.03 6.84 12.74
C GLY A 64 2.44 6.55 13.28
N ALA A 65 3.39 6.20 12.42
CA ALA A 65 4.78 5.97 12.79
C ALA A 65 5.42 7.23 13.39
N VAL A 66 5.11 8.42 12.88
CA VAL A 66 5.56 9.69 13.45
C VAL A 66 5.02 9.87 14.88
N VAL A 67 3.72 9.65 15.11
CA VAL A 67 3.10 9.76 16.44
C VAL A 67 3.71 8.75 17.42
N ILE A 68 3.86 7.50 17.01
CA ILE A 68 4.49 6.45 17.83
C ILE A 68 5.94 6.81 18.15
N SER A 69 6.70 7.29 17.17
CA SER A 69 8.09 7.72 17.35
C SER A 69 8.22 8.87 18.33
N GLN A 70 7.26 9.81 18.35
CA GLN A 70 7.21 10.89 19.33
C GLN A 70 6.96 10.36 20.76
N TYR A 71 6.07 9.39 20.94
CA TYR A 71 5.85 8.77 22.26
C TYR A 71 7.08 8.00 22.75
N ILE A 72 7.72 7.24 21.86
CA ILE A 72 8.99 6.55 22.16
C ILE A 72 10.06 7.57 22.56
N GLY A 73 10.18 8.68 21.83
CA GLY A 73 11.13 9.76 22.12
C GLY A 73 10.91 10.41 23.49
N ARG A 74 9.67 10.45 23.98
CA ARG A 74 9.30 10.91 25.33
C ARG A 74 9.45 9.84 26.42
N LYS A 75 9.99 8.65 26.09
CA LYS A 75 10.06 7.46 26.96
C LYS A 75 8.69 6.96 27.44
N ALA A 76 7.60 7.34 26.76
CA ALA A 76 6.24 6.94 27.09
C ALA A 76 5.85 5.66 26.34
N ASN A 77 6.52 4.55 26.66
CA ASN A 77 6.39 3.29 25.90
C ASN A 77 4.97 2.69 25.96
N ALA A 78 4.24 2.86 27.08
CA ALA A 78 2.85 2.42 27.19
C ALA A 78 1.95 3.15 26.19
N ALA A 79 2.04 4.49 26.15
CA ALA A 79 1.30 5.32 25.19
C ALA A 79 1.72 5.06 23.73
N ALA A 80 3.00 4.76 23.49
CA ALA A 80 3.47 4.33 22.17
C ALA A 80 2.80 3.02 21.71
N GLY A 81 2.66 2.05 22.63
CA GLY A 81 1.97 0.79 22.38
C GLY A 81 0.47 0.99 22.12
N GLU A 82 -0.19 1.83 22.92
CA GLU A 82 -1.60 2.19 22.71
C GLU A 82 -1.81 2.88 21.35
N ALA A 83 -0.96 3.84 21.00
CA ALA A 83 -1.02 4.51 19.70
C ALA A 83 -0.81 3.55 18.53
N ALA A 84 0.11 2.59 18.66
CA ALA A 84 0.33 1.55 17.65
C ALA A 84 -0.89 0.62 17.52
N SER A 85 -1.48 0.19 18.63
CA SER A 85 -2.69 -0.63 18.64
C SER A 85 -3.87 0.11 18.01
N GLN A 86 -4.03 1.40 18.33
CA GLN A 86 -5.09 2.25 17.77
C GLN A 86 -4.89 2.47 16.27
N LEU A 87 -3.66 2.69 15.82
CA LEU A 87 -3.33 2.77 14.39
C LEU A 87 -3.70 1.49 13.66
N MET A 88 -3.35 0.32 14.21
CA MET A 88 -3.69 -0.98 13.62
C MET A 88 -5.20 -1.20 13.58
N LEU A 89 -5.92 -0.93 14.67
CA LEU A 89 -7.37 -1.08 14.74
C LEU A 89 -8.06 -0.18 13.72
N PHE A 90 -7.67 1.10 13.66
CA PHE A 90 -8.21 2.05 12.70
C PHE A 90 -7.92 1.61 11.26
N SER A 91 -6.69 1.19 10.98
CA SER A 91 -6.29 0.71 9.66
C SER A 91 -7.10 -0.53 9.23
N ALA A 92 -7.33 -1.47 10.16
CA ALA A 92 -8.12 -2.69 9.91
C ALA A 92 -9.60 -2.39 9.66
N ILE A 93 -10.21 -1.52 10.48
CA ILE A 93 -11.61 -1.11 10.28
C ILE A 93 -11.74 -0.36 8.95
N PHE A 94 -10.84 0.59 8.69
CA PHE A 94 -10.86 1.40 7.48
C PHE A 94 -10.65 0.56 6.21
N SER A 95 -9.70 -0.39 6.23
CA SER A 95 -9.49 -1.31 5.11
C SER A 95 -10.67 -2.24 4.88
N THR A 96 -11.28 -2.75 5.95
CA THR A 96 -12.49 -3.58 5.85
C THR A 96 -13.65 -2.81 5.26
N LEU A 97 -13.88 -1.57 5.70
CA LEU A 97 -14.92 -0.70 5.15
C LEU A 97 -14.71 -0.43 3.67
N ILE A 98 -13.48 -0.07 3.28
CA ILE A 98 -13.14 0.13 1.86
C ILE A 98 -13.35 -1.14 1.07
N ALA A 99 -12.89 -2.29 1.56
CA ALA A 99 -13.06 -3.56 0.87
C ALA A 99 -14.54 -3.88 0.62
N VAL A 100 -15.40 -3.69 1.63
CA VAL A 100 -16.85 -3.86 1.49
C VAL A 100 -17.44 -2.88 0.46
N LEU A 101 -17.05 -1.61 0.51
CA LEU A 101 -17.51 -0.60 -0.46
C LEU A 101 -17.08 -0.93 -1.89
N VAL A 102 -15.84 -1.39 -2.08
CA VAL A 102 -15.30 -1.80 -3.38
C VAL A 102 -15.99 -3.06 -3.89
N LEU A 103 -16.27 -4.04 -3.03
CA LEU A 103 -16.98 -5.27 -3.41
C LEU A 103 -18.42 -5.00 -3.82
N ILE A 104 -19.13 -4.11 -3.14
CA ILE A 104 -20.52 -3.74 -3.47
C ILE A 104 -20.56 -2.82 -4.71
N GLY A 105 -19.58 -1.92 -4.84
CA GLY A 105 -19.53 -0.90 -5.88
C GLY A 105 -18.64 -1.22 -7.08
N ASN A 106 -18.20 -2.47 -7.25
CA ASN A 106 -17.17 -2.84 -8.23
C ASN A 106 -17.48 -2.34 -9.66
N GLU A 107 -18.69 -2.57 -10.15
CA GLU A 107 -19.15 -2.14 -11.48
C GLU A 107 -19.24 -0.62 -11.61
N VAL A 108 -19.69 0.06 -10.55
CA VAL A 108 -19.85 1.52 -10.54
C VAL A 108 -18.48 2.20 -10.53
N ILE A 109 -17.55 1.71 -9.73
CA ILE A 109 -16.19 2.25 -9.64
C ILE A 109 -15.45 2.03 -10.97
N LEU A 110 -15.55 0.83 -11.56
CA LEU A 110 -14.95 0.54 -12.86
C LEU A 110 -15.53 1.42 -13.97
N ARG A 111 -16.86 1.60 -14.03
CA ARG A 111 -17.50 2.52 -14.99
C ARG A 111 -17.16 3.99 -14.76
N LEU A 112 -17.01 4.42 -13.51
CA LEU A 112 -16.77 5.83 -13.17
C LEU A 112 -15.31 6.23 -13.43
N MET A 113 -14.37 5.30 -13.21
CA MET A 113 -12.95 5.53 -13.49
C MET A 113 -12.57 5.37 -14.97
N PHE A 114 -13.27 4.51 -15.73
CA PHE A 114 -12.85 4.15 -17.09
C PHE A 114 -13.92 4.36 -18.18
N GLY A 115 -15.11 4.86 -17.83
CA GLY A 115 -16.18 5.13 -18.78
C GLY A 115 -16.84 3.85 -19.33
N LYS A 116 -17.29 3.87 -20.59
CA LYS A 116 -17.71 2.65 -21.30
C LYS A 116 -16.46 1.85 -21.66
N VAL A 117 -16.04 0.95 -20.79
CA VAL A 117 -15.11 -0.12 -21.16
C VAL A 117 -15.84 -0.99 -22.19
N GLU A 118 -15.24 -1.24 -23.35
CA GLU A 118 -15.76 -2.18 -24.34
C GLU A 118 -16.10 -3.51 -23.64
N ASP A 119 -17.22 -4.13 -24.00
CA ASP A 119 -17.77 -5.37 -23.39
C ASP A 119 -16.81 -6.59 -23.45
N SER A 120 -15.62 -6.44 -24.02
CA SER A 120 -14.59 -7.49 -24.13
C SER A 120 -13.63 -7.58 -22.92
N VAL A 121 -13.70 -6.65 -21.96
CA VAL A 121 -12.80 -6.60 -20.78
C VAL A 121 -13.55 -6.60 -19.45
N MET A 122 -14.90 -6.70 -19.47
CA MET A 122 -15.72 -6.88 -18.27
C MET A 122 -15.85 -8.35 -17.89
#